data_AF-A0A0F9J489-F1
#
_entry.id   AF-A0A0F9J489-F1
#
_cell.length_a   1.000
_cell.length_b   1.000
_cell.length_c   1.000
_cell.angle_alpha   90.00
_cell.angle_beta   90.00
_cell.angle_gamma   90.00
#
_symmetry.space_group_name_H-M   'P 1'
#
loop_
_entity.id
_entity.type
_entity.pdbx_description
1 polymer ?
#
loop_
_entity_poly.entity_id
_entity_poly.type
_entity_poly.pdbx_seq_one_letter_code
_entity_poly.pdbx_strand_id
1 'polypeptide(L)'
;MVYQVLTQDEQDDIKVSFLLSQERDKYCHELNLERYAAMLEALEDGEWKTRVTKLHDETAGRLAEVDSIIAATLPQMPASERIEAAKLRLKAAAAAARTS
;
A
#
# COMPACT_ATOMS: atom_id res chain seq x y z
N MET A 1 -28.41 14.32 -12.11
CA MET A 1 -27.55 13.32 -11.45
C MET A 1 -27.56 13.66 -9.96
N VAL A 2 -27.96 12.74 -9.08
CA VAL A 2 -27.96 12.99 -7.63
C VAL A 2 -26.58 12.61 -7.10
N TYR A 3 -25.86 13.57 -6.50
CA TYR A 3 -24.56 13.30 -5.89
C TYR A 3 -24.76 12.66 -4.51
N GLN A 4 -23.94 11.65 -4.19
CA GLN A 4 -23.88 11.10 -2.83
C GLN A 4 -22.91 11.93 -2.00
N VAL A 5 -23.36 12.39 -0.85
CA VAL A 5 -22.52 13.06 0.15
C VAL A 5 -22.12 12.03 1.19
N LEU A 6 -20.82 11.77 1.30
CA LEU A 6 -20.28 10.86 2.30
C LEU A 6 -20.27 11.52 3.68
N THR A 7 -20.64 10.77 4.71
CA THR A 7 -20.43 11.15 6.10
C THR A 7 -18.93 11.29 6.40
N GLN A 8 -18.61 12.03 7.46
CA GLN A 8 -17.20 12.20 7.85
C GLN A 8 -16.55 10.85 8.22
N ASP A 9 -17.30 9.95 8.86
CA ASP A 9 -16.80 8.63 9.24
C ASP A 9 -16.49 7.78 8.00
N GLU A 10 -17.33 7.82 6.96
CA GLU A 10 -17.05 7.15 5.68
C GLU A 10 -15.80 7.72 4.99
N GLN A 11 -15.65 9.05 4.99
CA GLN A 11 -14.46 9.69 4.41
C GLN A 11 -13.18 9.29 5.15
N ASP A 12 -13.22 9.23 6.48
CA ASP A 12 -12.07 8.83 7.28
C ASP A 12 -11.72 7.36 7.09
N ASP A 13 -12.72 6.48 7.04
CA ASP A 13 -12.52 5.05 6.80
C ASP A 13 -11.86 4.82 5.43
N ILE A 14 -12.28 5.56 4.40
CA ILE A 14 -11.66 5.52 3.07
C ILE A 14 -10.20 5.99 3.13
N LYS A 15 -9.94 7.15 3.74
CA LYS A 15 -8.57 7.73 3.81
C LYS A 15 -7.62 6.82 4.59
N VAL A 16 -8.06 6.32 5.74
CA VAL A 16 -7.26 5.42 6.59
C VAL A 16 -7.04 4.08 5.91
N SER A 17 -8.08 3.49 5.30
CA SER A 17 -7.93 2.23 4.55
C SER A 17 -7.00 2.41 3.34
N PHE A 18 -7.06 3.55 2.67
CA PHE A 18 -6.18 3.87 1.54
C PHE A 18 -4.73 3.97 2.00
N LEU A 19 -4.44 4.77 3.04
CA LEU A 19 -3.07 4.92 3.55
C LEU A 19 -2.49 3.58 4.02
N LEU A 20 -3.26 2.79 4.79
CA LEU A 20 -2.84 1.45 5.22
C LEU A 20 -2.53 0.52 4.03
N SER A 21 -3.26 0.66 2.93
CA SER A 21 -3.02 -0.13 1.72
C SER A 21 -1.73 0.30 1.02
N GLN A 22 -1.43 1.60 0.98
CA GLN A 22 -0.17 2.11 0.43
C GLN A 22 1.03 1.68 1.28
N GLU A 23 0.92 1.76 2.61
CA GLU A 23 1.98 1.29 3.53
C GLU A 23 2.26 -0.22 3.36
N ARG A 24 1.21 -1.02 3.15
CA ARG A 24 1.37 -2.45 2.84
C ARG A 24 2.01 -2.68 1.47
N ASP A 25 1.62 -1.92 0.46
CA ASP A 25 2.19 -2.04 -0.89
C ASP A 25 3.68 -1.68 -0.89
N LYS A 26 4.05 -0.61 -0.17
CA LYS A 26 5.44 -0.23 0.10
C LYS A 26 6.24 -1.39 0.66
N TYR A 27 5.77 -2.00 1.76
CA TYR A 27 6.43 -3.16 2.37
C TYR A 27 6.60 -4.33 1.38
N CYS A 28 5.58 -4.59 0.54
CA CYS A 28 5.68 -5.62 -0.49
C CYS A 28 6.75 -5.31 -1.54
N HIS A 29 6.88 -4.05 -1.98
CA HIS A 29 7.94 -3.66 -2.92
C HIS A 29 9.33 -3.77 -2.30
N GLU A 30 9.50 -3.32 -1.05
CA GLU A 30 10.76 -3.47 -0.30
C GLU A 30 11.19 -4.94 -0.21
N LEU A 31 10.27 -5.83 0.20
CA LEU A 31 10.53 -7.26 0.27
C LEU A 31 10.84 -7.88 -1.11
N ASN A 32 10.19 -7.41 -2.17
CA ASN A 32 10.47 -7.89 -3.51
C ASN A 32 11.87 -7.46 -4.00
N LEU A 33 12.29 -6.23 -3.69
CA LEU A 33 13.65 -5.76 -4.00
C LEU A 33 14.71 -6.63 -3.33
N GLU A 34 14.55 -6.92 -2.03
CA GLU A 34 15.46 -7.82 -1.30
C GLU A 34 15.56 -9.20 -1.97
N ARG A 35 14.41 -9.76 -2.39
CA ARG A 35 14.36 -11.06 -3.08
C ARG A 35 15.02 -11.03 -4.45
N TYR A 36 14.74 -9.99 -5.24
CA TYR A 36 15.36 -9.86 -6.56
C TYR A 36 16.87 -9.66 -6.46
N ALA A 37 17.34 -8.85 -5.51
CA ALA A 37 18.77 -8.69 -5.24
C ALA A 37 19.44 -10.03 -4.91
N ALA A 38 18.87 -10.80 -3.97
CA ALA A 38 19.39 -12.13 -3.63
C ALA A 38 19.38 -13.11 -4.82
N MET A 39 18.36 -13.03 -5.69
CA MET A 39 18.34 -13.84 -6.92
C MET A 39 19.45 -13.43 -7.89
N LEU A 40 19.67 -12.14 -8.09
CA LEU A 40 20.68 -11.64 -9.04
C LEU A 40 22.11 -12.02 -8.66
N GLU A 41 22.40 -12.19 -7.38
CA GLU A 41 23.68 -12.71 -6.89
C GLU A 41 23.93 -14.17 -7.27
N ALA A 42 22.87 -14.98 -7.32
CA ALA A 42 22.96 -16.43 -7.55
C ALA A 42 22.72 -16.84 -9.02
N LEU A 43 22.08 -15.99 -9.83
CA LEU A 43 21.72 -16.31 -11.20
C LEU A 43 22.90 -16.21 -12.16
N GLU A 44 23.04 -17.26 -12.99
CA GLU A 44 23.88 -17.23 -14.18
C GLU A 44 23.37 -16.21 -15.20
N ASP A 45 24.28 -15.72 -16.04
CA ASP A 45 23.93 -14.76 -17.08
C ASP A 45 23.01 -15.41 -18.13
N GLY A 46 21.92 -14.72 -18.45
CA GLY A 46 20.92 -15.21 -19.40
C GLY A 46 19.63 -14.40 -19.39
N GLU A 47 18.64 -14.88 -20.14
CA GLU A 47 17.33 -14.21 -20.28
C GLU A 47 16.62 -14.06 -18.94
N TRP A 48 16.74 -15.06 -18.06
CA TRP A 48 16.09 -15.00 -16.76
C TRP A 48 16.70 -13.93 -15.85
N LYS A 49 18.03 -13.86 -15.75
CA LYS A 49 18.70 -12.79 -14.99
C LYS A 49 18.34 -11.41 -15.52
N THR A 50 18.30 -11.26 -16.85
CA THR A 50 17.85 -10.02 -17.51
C THR A 50 16.43 -9.63 -17.11
N ARG A 51 15.51 -10.60 -17.06
CA ARG A 51 14.13 -10.37 -16.62
C ARG A 51 14.06 -10.00 -15.14
N VAL A 52 14.84 -10.65 -14.27
CA VAL A 52 14.88 -10.32 -12.84
C VAL A 52 15.46 -8.92 -12.61
N THR A 53 16.50 -8.52 -13.35
CA THR A 53 17.03 -7.15 -13.32
C THR A 53 15.95 -6.14 -13.69
N LYS A 54 15.20 -6.39 -14.77
CA LYS A 54 14.09 -5.52 -15.15
C LYS A 54 13.01 -5.41 -14.07
N LEU A 55 12.63 -6.53 -13.46
CA LEU A 55 11.65 -6.55 -12.37
C LEU A 55 12.15 -5.77 -11.15
N HIS A 56 13.42 -5.92 -10.79
CA HIS A 56 14.06 -5.16 -9.73
C HIS A 56 13.95 -3.65 -9.99
N ASP A 57 14.35 -3.20 -11.19
CA ASP A 57 14.34 -1.78 -11.55
C ASP A 57 12.91 -1.20 -11.60
N GLU A 58 11.96 -1.95 -12.16
CA GLU A 58 10.54 -1.57 -12.16
C GLU A 58 9.97 -1.48 -10.74
N THR A 59 10.32 -2.42 -9.85
CA THR A 59 9.89 -2.39 -8.44
C THR A 59 10.50 -1.19 -7.70
N ALA A 60 11.75 -0.82 -7.98
CA ALA A 60 12.36 0.38 -7.41
C ALA A 60 11.63 1.65 -7.84
N GLY A 61 11.21 1.73 -9.12
CA GLY A 61 10.36 2.81 -9.62
C GLY A 61 9.00 2.86 -8.91
N ARG A 62 8.32 1.72 -8.76
CA ARG A 62 7.04 1.63 -8.05
C ARG A 62 7.14 2.01 -6.58
N LEU A 63 8.23 1.65 -5.91
CA LEU A 63 8.48 2.05 -4.53
C LEU A 63 8.52 3.59 -4.40
N ALA A 64 9.22 4.27 -5.32
CA ALA A 64 9.26 5.73 -5.35
C ALA A 64 7.88 6.36 -5.62
N GLU A 65 7.07 5.74 -6.49
CA GLU A 65 5.69 6.16 -6.74
C GLU A 65 4.84 6.04 -5.46
N VAL A 66 4.87 4.90 -4.78
CA VAL A 66 4.13 4.67 -3.53
C VAL A 66 4.57 5.66 -2.44
N ASP A 67 5.88 5.92 -2.31
CA ASP A 67 6.39 6.92 -1.37
C ASP A 67 5.83 8.33 -1.66
N SER A 68 5.74 8.71 -2.94
CA SER A 68 5.15 9.99 -3.33
C SER A 68 3.65 10.07 -3.00
N ILE A 69 2.91 8.97 -3.17
CA ILE A 69 1.49 8.87 -2.84
C ILE A 69 1.29 8.98 -1.34
N ILE A 70 2.09 8.26 -0.54
CA ILE A 70 2.05 8.35 0.92
C ILE A 70 2.34 9.79 1.36
N ALA A 71 3.41 10.41 0.85
CA ALA A 71 3.78 11.78 1.19
C ALA A 71 2.67 12.79 0.86
N ALA A 72 1.98 12.61 -0.28
CA ALA A 72 0.84 13.45 -0.66
C ALA A 72 -0.42 13.18 0.17
N THR A 73 -0.57 11.97 0.71
CA THR A 73 -1.76 11.54 1.46
C THR A 73 -1.68 11.94 2.93
N LEU A 74 -0.49 11.89 3.54
CA LEU A 74 -0.30 12.18 4.97
C LEU A 74 -0.92 13.52 5.43
N PRO A 75 -0.78 14.65 4.70
CA PRO A 75 -1.40 15.93 5.09
C PRO A 75 -2.93 15.94 5.02
N GLN A 76 -3.54 14.97 4.33
CA GLN A 76 -5.00 14.87 4.14
C GLN A 76 -5.68 14.00 5.20
N MET A 77 -4.88 13.38 6.07
CA MET A 77 -5.35 12.50 7.13
C MET A 77 -6.13 13.27 8.19
N PRO A 78 -7.19 12.68 8.76
CA PRO A 78 -7.94 13.30 9.84
C PRO A 78 -7.10 13.34 11.13
N ALA A 79 -7.60 14.02 12.16
CA ALA A 79 -6.94 14.06 13.47
C ALA A 79 -6.73 12.65 14.04
N SER A 80 -5.69 12.47 14.87
CA SER A 80 -5.29 11.16 15.39
C SER A 80 -6.41 10.38 16.06
N GLU A 81 -7.29 11.05 16.81
CA GLU A 81 -8.46 10.41 17.44
C GLU A 81 -9.42 9.79 16.40
N ARG A 82 -9.60 10.45 15.26
CA ARG A 82 -10.47 9.97 14.16
C ARG A 82 -9.82 8.85 13.38
N ILE A 83 -8.49 8.87 13.25
CA ILE A 83 -7.72 7.76 12.68
C ILE A 83 -7.93 6.49 13.53
N GLU A 84 -7.81 6.58 14.85
CA GLU A 84 -8.01 5.43 15.73
C GLU A 84 -9.45 4.92 15.70
N ALA A 85 -10.45 5.81 15.66
CA ALA A 85 -11.84 5.43 15.48
C ALA A 85 -12.07 4.68 14.15
N ALA A 86 -11.52 5.18 13.05
CA ALA A 86 -11.60 4.54 11.74
C ALA A 86 -10.92 3.15 11.73
N LYS A 87 -9.73 3.02 12.32
CA LYS A 87 -9.05 1.72 12.47
C LYS A 87 -9.93 0.69 13.22
N LEU A 88 -10.61 1.11 14.28
CA LEU A 88 -11.53 0.25 15.03
C LEU A 88 -12.71 -0.22 14.16
N ARG A 89 -13.34 0.69 13.42
CA ARG A 89 -14.44 0.36 12.49
C ARG A 89 -13.99 -0.60 11.39
N LEU A 90 -12.86 -0.31 10.74
CA LEU A 90 -12.29 -1.17 9.70
C LEU A 90 -11.96 -2.57 10.23
N LYS A 91 -11.40 -2.67 11.45
CA LYS A 91 -11.13 -3.97 12.09
C LYS A 91 -12.41 -4.75 12.38
N ALA A 92 -13.45 -4.08 12.87
CA ALA A 92 -14.75 -4.69 13.13
C ALA A 92 -15.40 -5.19 11.83
N ALA A 93 -15.39 -4.38 10.77
CA ALA A 93 -15.91 -4.77 9.45
C ALA A 93 -15.17 -5.99 8.87
N ALA A 94 -13.84 -6.01 8.96
CA ALA A 94 -13.04 -7.14 8.51
C ALA A 94 -13.28 -8.42 9.34
N ALA A 95 -13.58 -8.29 10.62
CA ALA A 95 -13.94 -9.44 11.46
C ALA A 95 -15.32 -10.00 11.08
N ALA A 96 -16.31 -9.13 10.88
CA ALA A 96 -17.65 -9.54 10.47
C ALA A 96 -17.64 -10.28 9.11
N ALA A 97 -16.87 -9.80 8.14
CA ALA A 97 -16.75 -10.41 6.82
C ALA A 97 -16.09 -11.81 6.81
N ARG A 98 -15.35 -12.18 7.87
CA ARG A 98 -14.77 -13.54 8.01
C ARG A 98 -15.72 -14.54 8.66
N THR A 99 -16.79 -14.06 9.28
CA THR A 99 -17.77 -14.86 10.01
C THR A 99 -19.11 -15.01 9.29
N SER A 100 -19.28 -14.31 8.16
CA SER A 100 -20.43 -14.40 7.24
C SER A 100 -20.13 -15.34 6.08
#